data_AF-A0A3P6FX68-F1
#
_entry.id   AF-A0A3P6FX68-F1
#
_cell.length_a   1.000
_cell.length_b   1.000
_cell.length_c   1.000
_cell.angle_alpha   90.00
_cell.angle_beta   90.00
_cell.angle_gamma   90.00
#
_symmetry.space_group_name_H-M   'P 1'
#
loop_
_entity.id
_entity.type
_entity.pdbx_description
1 polymer ?
#
loop_
_entity_poly.entity_id
_entity_poly.type
_entity_poly.pdbx_seq_one_letter_code
_entity_poly.pdbx_strand_id
1 'polypeptide(L)'
;MGKVSLLLNFLISHAAKQESMENFDRNGASGSGFKMPLHYPKYTKDDYEKMEEWRLDLLLSDYGLIAFHDTSTLHEKRAIAIETFLWPNAY
;
A
#
# COMPACT_ATOMS: atom_id res chain seq x y z
N MET A 1 -30.21 11.24 26.69
CA MET A 1 -29.00 11.85 26.10
C MET A 1 -28.18 10.74 25.46
N GLY A 2 -28.32 10.55 24.15
CA GLY A 2 -27.76 9.41 23.41
C GLY A 2 -26.54 9.81 22.58
N LYS A 3 -25.42 9.10 22.76
CA LYS A 3 -24.22 9.22 21.92
C LYS A 3 -23.49 7.88 21.73
N VAL A 4 -24.22 6.80 21.44
CA VAL A 4 -23.58 5.48 21.17
C VAL A 4 -23.95 4.85 19.82
N SER A 5 -24.70 5.54 18.97
CA SER A 5 -25.27 4.90 17.77
C SER A 5 -24.43 5.02 16.49
N LEU A 6 -23.34 5.80 16.45
CA LEU A 6 -22.60 6.03 15.19
C LEU A 6 -21.66 4.86 14.84
N LEU A 7 -20.89 4.36 15.81
CA LEU A 7 -19.93 3.28 15.54
C LEU A 7 -20.62 1.95 15.26
N LEU A 8 -21.74 1.67 15.93
CA LEU A 8 -22.49 0.44 15.71
C LEU A 8 -23.14 0.43 14.32
N ASN A 9 -23.74 1.55 13.90
CA ASN A 9 -24.31 1.67 12.54
C ASN A 9 -23.21 1.65 11.47
N PHE A 10 -22.03 2.20 11.75
CA PHE A 10 -20.88 2.16 10.84
C PHE A 10 -20.35 0.72 10.65
N LEU A 11 -20.18 -0.04 11.74
CA LEU A 11 -19.73 -1.43 11.68
C LEU A 11 -20.77 -2.35 11.01
N ILE A 12 -22.06 -2.15 11.30
CA ILE A 12 -23.15 -2.90 10.64
C ILE A 12 -23.21 -2.57 9.14
N SER A 13 -23.00 -1.31 8.76
CA SER A 13 -22.98 -0.89 7.35
C SER A 13 -21.78 -1.45 6.57
N HIS A 14 -20.64 -1.68 7.24
CA HIS A 14 -19.48 -2.35 6.64
C HIS A 14 -19.64 -3.87 6.56
N ALA A 15 -20.18 -4.50 7.60
CA ALA A 15 -20.36 -5.95 7.66
C ALA A 15 -21.43 -6.47 6.68
N ALA A 16 -22.49 -5.68 6.43
CA ALA A 16 -23.53 -6.04 5.47
C ALA A 16 -23.09 -5.91 3.99
N LYS A 17 -21.90 -5.36 3.73
CA LYS A 17 -21.33 -5.23 2.38
C LYS A 17 -20.23 -6.26 2.14
N GLN A 18 -20.45 -7.49 2.58
CA GLN A 18 -19.73 -8.67 2.12
C GLN A 18 -20.75 -9.65 1.53
N GLU A 19 -21.39 -9.23 0.45
CA GLU A 19 -22.02 -10.18 -0.45
C GLU A 19 -20.92 -10.85 -1.28
N SER A 20 -20.90 -12.18 -1.18
CA SER A 20 -19.95 -13.10 -1.78
C SER A 20 -19.77 -12.88 -3.29
N MET A 21 -18.59 -12.40 -3.69
CA MET A 21 -18.11 -12.60 -5.07
C MET A 21 -17.38 -13.95 -5.15
N GLU A 22 -18.14 -15.05 -5.07
CA GLU A 22 -17.74 -16.30 -5.73
C GLU A 22 -18.31 -16.27 -7.15
N ASN A 23 -17.56 -15.65 -8.06
CA ASN A 23 -17.67 -15.92 -9.49
C ASN A 23 -16.27 -15.69 -10.08
N PHE A 24 -15.47 -16.76 -10.09
CA PHE A 24 -14.26 -16.81 -10.91
C PHE A 24 -14.70 -16.88 -12.37
N ASP A 25 -14.93 -15.71 -12.94
CA ASP A 25 -15.22 -15.54 -14.35
C ASP A 25 -14.03 -16.06 -15.15
N ARG A 26 -14.26 -17.13 -15.90
CA ARG A 26 -13.32 -17.65 -16.88
C ARG A 26 -13.36 -16.72 -18.09
N ASN A 27 -12.68 -15.58 -18.01
CA ASN A 27 -12.02 -14.85 -19.11
C ASN A 27 -11.83 -13.37 -18.78
N GLY A 28 -10.57 -12.90 -18.71
CA GLY A 28 -10.22 -11.49 -18.94
C GLY A 28 -9.90 -10.64 -17.71
N ALA A 29 -8.61 -10.60 -17.32
CA ALA A 29 -7.89 -9.51 -16.65
C ALA A 29 -8.53 -8.81 -15.42
N SER A 30 -7.97 -9.09 -14.23
CA SER A 30 -7.84 -8.12 -13.13
C SER A 30 -6.61 -8.51 -12.29
N GLY A 31 -5.42 -8.18 -12.77
CA GLY A 31 -4.14 -8.58 -12.19
C GLY A 31 -3.75 -7.86 -10.89
N SER A 32 -4.66 -7.68 -9.92
CA SER A 32 -4.36 -7.06 -8.62
C SER A 32 -4.34 -8.07 -7.46
N GLY A 33 -3.81 -9.27 -7.69
CA GLY A 33 -3.33 -10.10 -6.58
C GLY A 33 -2.02 -9.53 -6.05
N PHE A 34 -1.80 -9.55 -4.73
CA PHE A 34 -0.48 -9.30 -4.15
C PHE A 34 0.54 -10.22 -4.83
N LYS A 35 1.37 -9.67 -5.71
CA LYS A 35 2.52 -10.40 -6.27
C LYS A 35 3.59 -10.35 -5.21
N MET A 36 3.93 -11.49 -4.63
CA MET A 36 5.06 -11.61 -3.71
C MET A 36 6.32 -11.06 -4.42
N PRO A 37 6.88 -9.91 -4.00
CA PRO A 37 8.11 -9.41 -4.59
C PRO A 37 9.21 -10.40 -4.21
N LEU A 38 9.79 -11.10 -5.20
CA LEU A 38 10.83 -12.10 -4.94
C LEU A 38 12.14 -11.47 -4.40
N HIS A 39 12.31 -10.15 -4.55
CA HIS A 39 13.57 -9.47 -4.24
C HIS A 39 13.33 -8.14 -3.54
N TYR A 40 13.84 -8.05 -2.30
CA TYR A 40 13.89 -6.80 -1.53
C TYR A 40 14.68 -5.73 -2.29
N PRO A 41 14.29 -4.46 -2.25
CA PRO A 41 14.97 -3.41 -2.99
C PRO A 41 16.40 -3.23 -2.45
N LYS A 42 17.37 -3.13 -3.35
CA LYS A 42 18.80 -2.97 -3.01
C LYS A 42 19.32 -1.57 -3.35
N TYR A 43 18.51 -0.55 -3.09
CA TYR A 43 18.89 0.84 -3.28
C TYR A 43 19.62 1.35 -2.04
N THR A 44 20.63 2.19 -2.25
CA THR A 44 21.30 2.92 -1.17
C THR A 44 20.43 4.08 -0.68
N LYS A 45 20.81 4.69 0.44
CA LYS A 45 20.14 5.90 0.93
C LYS A 45 20.16 7.04 -0.09
N ASP A 46 21.30 7.24 -0.75
CA ASP A 46 21.49 8.28 -1.78
C ASP A 46 20.62 8.03 -3.01
N ASP A 47 20.45 6.76 -3.40
CA ASP A 47 19.52 6.38 -4.48
C ASP A 47 18.07 6.77 -4.16
N TYR A 48 17.61 6.55 -2.91
CA TYR A 48 16.27 6.97 -2.48
C TYR A 48 16.13 8.49 -2.44
N GLU A 49 17.14 9.21 -1.95
CA GLU A 49 17.12 10.67 -1.88
C GLU A 49 17.02 11.33 -3.26
N LYS A 50 17.56 10.69 -4.29
CA LYS A 50 17.51 11.13 -5.70
C LYS A 50 16.36 10.52 -6.49
N MET A 51 15.61 9.57 -5.91
CA MET A 51 14.54 8.85 -6.60
C MET A 51 13.39 9.79 -6.97
N GLU A 52 12.92 9.69 -8.21
CA GLU A 52 11.76 10.43 -8.71
C GLU A 52 10.45 9.92 -8.11
N GLU A 53 9.45 10.79 -8.04
CA GLU A 53 8.16 10.51 -7.39
C GLU A 53 7.46 9.27 -7.94
N TRP A 54 7.32 9.19 -9.27
CA TRP A 54 6.65 8.07 -9.93
C TRP A 54 7.31 6.71 -9.63
N ARG A 55 8.62 6.70 -9.37
CA ARG A 55 9.35 5.47 -9.06
C ARG A 55 9.13 5.05 -7.61
N LEU A 56 9.01 6.00 -6.69
CA LEU A 56 8.60 5.75 -5.30
C LEU A 56 7.15 5.26 -5.26
N ASP A 57 6.28 5.84 -6.06
CA ASP A 57 4.89 5.45 -6.21
C ASP A 57 4.74 3.98 -6.65
N LEU A 58 5.45 3.59 -7.70
CA LEU A 58 5.52 2.18 -8.12
C LEU A 58 6.12 1.29 -7.03
N LEU A 59 7.23 1.70 -6.41
CA LEU A 59 7.90 0.93 -5.38
C LEU A 59 7.00 0.70 -4.16
N LEU A 60 6.31 1.73 -3.66
CA LEU A 60 5.41 1.60 -2.51
C LEU A 60 4.20 0.74 -2.88
N SER A 61 3.66 0.90 -4.09
CA SER A 61 2.54 0.09 -4.59
C SER A 61 2.90 -1.40 -4.71
N ASP A 62 4.06 -1.73 -5.29
CA ASP A 62 4.54 -3.11 -5.47
C ASP A 62 4.71 -3.84 -4.11
N TYR A 63 4.93 -3.09 -3.03
CA TYR A 63 5.07 -3.62 -1.67
C TYR A 63 3.81 -3.45 -0.81
N GLY A 64 2.68 -3.03 -1.39
CA GLY A 64 1.40 -2.91 -0.71
C GLY A 64 1.28 -1.70 0.22
N LEU A 65 2.17 -0.71 0.09
CA LEU A 65 2.21 0.52 0.89
C LEU A 65 1.36 1.64 0.25
N ILE A 66 0.19 1.27 -0.28
CA ILE A 66 -0.67 2.12 -1.13
C ILE A 66 -1.22 3.35 -0.36
N ALA A 67 -1.30 3.28 0.97
CA ALA A 67 -1.75 4.38 1.81
C ALA A 67 -0.90 5.66 1.68
N PHE A 68 0.32 5.55 1.15
CA PHE A 68 1.27 6.64 1.01
C PHE A 68 1.44 7.14 -0.43
N HIS A 69 0.66 6.62 -1.37
CA HIS A 69 0.79 6.95 -2.80
C HIS A 69 0.18 8.32 -3.14
N ASP A 70 -1.07 8.58 -2.74
CA ASP A 70 -1.82 9.75 -3.20
C ASP A 70 -1.79 10.95 -2.24
N THR A 71 -1.54 10.72 -0.94
CA THR A 71 -1.65 11.77 0.10
C THR A 71 -0.31 12.24 0.66
N SER A 72 0.81 11.64 0.23
CA SER A 72 2.14 11.96 0.75
C SER A 72 2.94 12.82 -0.21
N THR A 73 3.73 13.74 0.33
CA THR A 73 4.70 14.54 -0.44
C THR A 73 5.87 13.67 -0.90
N LEU A 74 6.60 14.11 -1.94
CA LEU A 74 7.83 13.43 -2.40
C LEU A 74 8.85 13.19 -1.26
N HIS A 75 8.99 14.14 -0.34
CA HIS A 75 9.90 14.01 0.78
C HIS A 75 9.47 12.88 1.74
N GLU A 76 8.17 12.81 2.06
CA GLU A 76 7.61 11.76 2.90
C GLU A 76 7.72 10.38 2.24
N LYS A 77 7.45 10.29 0.93
CA LYS A 77 7.62 9.05 0.15
C LYS A 77 9.06 8.51 0.25
N ARG A 78 10.06 9.40 0.16
CA ARG A 78 11.48 9.03 0.34
C ARG A 78 11.77 8.57 1.76
N ALA A 79 11.28 9.29 2.77
CA ALA A 79 11.47 8.92 4.17
C ALA A 79 10.90 7.52 4.45
N ILE A 80 9.66 7.26 4.03
CA ILE A 80 9.01 5.96 4.17
C ILE A 80 9.80 4.86 3.46
N ALA A 81 10.25 5.10 2.23
CA ALA A 81 11.04 4.13 1.47
C ALA A 81 12.37 3.82 2.15
N ILE A 82 13.09 4.83 2.66
CA ILE A 82 14.34 4.64 3.40
C ILE A 82 14.08 3.86 4.68
N GLU A 83 13.08 4.23 5.48
CA GLU A 83 12.75 3.55 6.73
C GLU A 83 12.29 2.11 6.51
N THR A 84 11.60 1.84 5.41
CA THR A 84 11.03 0.52 5.10
C THR A 84 12.02 -0.41 4.42
N PHE A 85 12.87 0.11 3.52
CA PHE A 85 13.72 -0.67 2.62
C PHE A 85 15.21 -0.57 2.90
N LEU A 86 15.67 0.37 3.75
CA LEU A 86 17.08 0.45 4.11
C LEU A 86 17.35 -0.38 5.37
N TRP A 87 17.81 -1.62 5.18
CA TRP A 87 18.16 -2.49 6.30
C TRP A 87 19.48 -2.05 6.95
N PRO A 88 19.58 -1.96 8.29
CA PRO A 88 20.77 -1.44 9.00
C PRO A 88 22.08 -2.24 8.76
N ASN A 89 21.99 -3.43 8.16
CA ASN A 89 23.12 -4.32 7.92
C ASN A 89 23.53 -4.38 6.44
N ALA A 90 23.05 -3.46 5.59
CA ALA A 90 23.38 -3.41 4.16
C ALA A 90 24.71 -2.68 3.86
N TYR A 91 25.64 -2.69 4.81
CA TYR A 91 27.02 -2.22 4.67
C TYR A 91 27.97 -3.40 4.40
#